data_AF-A0A1S4DF32-F1
#
_entry.id   AF-A0A1S4DF32-F1
#
_cell.length_a   1.000
_cell.length_b   1.000
_cell.length_c   1.000
_cell.angle_alpha   90.00
_cell.angle_beta   90.00
_cell.angle_gamma   90.00
#
_symmetry.space_group_name_H-M   'P 1'
#
loop_
_entity.id
_entity.type
_entity.pdbx_description
1 polymer ?
#
loop_
_entity_poly.entity_id
_entity_poly.type
_entity_poly.pdbx_seq_one_letter_code
_entity_poly.pdbx_strand_id
1 'polypeptide(L)'
;MSNKNPAAAARGADSVSGAGPITGKRQFRGVMFKYGPKAIQVAFKTGDYKQQAIFIGGLTDGFLATDYLEPLAIALDKEKCSLVQFLLSSSYSGYGTSSLRQDAT
;
A
#
# COMPACT_ATOMS: atom_id res chain seq x y z
N MET A 1 -46.47 1.54 -25.56
CA MET A 1 -45.04 1.87 -25.71
C MET A 1 -44.33 1.48 -24.42
N SER A 2 -43.71 0.31 -24.44
CA SER A 2 -42.94 -0.25 -23.33
C SER A 2 -41.56 0.40 -23.28
N ASN A 3 -41.08 0.77 -22.09
CA ASN A 3 -39.64 0.94 -21.88
C ASN A 3 -39.24 0.17 -20.62
N LYS A 4 -38.68 -1.02 -20.84
CA LYS A 4 -38.00 -1.82 -19.81
C LYS A 4 -36.53 -1.43 -19.86
N ASN A 5 -35.94 -1.08 -18.72
CA ASN A 5 -34.49 -1.06 -18.58
C ASN A 5 -34.12 -1.70 -17.23
N PRO A 6 -33.58 -2.92 -17.20
CA PRO A 6 -33.01 -3.51 -16.00
C PRO A 6 -31.50 -3.18 -15.95
N ALA A 7 -31.09 -2.30 -15.05
CA ALA A 7 -29.66 -2.09 -14.79
C ALA A 7 -29.14 -3.25 -13.93
N ALA A 8 -28.41 -4.14 -14.58
CA ALA A 8 -27.82 -5.36 -14.04
C ALA A 8 -26.70 -5.09 -13.01
N ALA A 9 -26.57 -6.03 -12.07
CA ALA A 9 -25.52 -6.11 -11.06
C ALA A 9 -24.11 -6.23 -11.68
N ALA A 10 -23.19 -5.36 -11.27
CA ALA A 10 -21.78 -5.50 -11.58
C ALA A 10 -21.06 -6.21 -10.43
N ARG A 11 -20.93 -7.53 -10.53
CA ARG A 11 -19.88 -8.30 -9.84
C ARG A 11 -18.64 -8.28 -10.73
N GLY A 12 -17.73 -7.35 -10.49
CA GLY A 12 -16.41 -7.33 -11.12
C GLY A 12 -15.42 -8.12 -10.28
N ALA A 13 -15.25 -9.40 -10.60
CA ALA A 13 -14.11 -10.19 -10.18
C ALA A 13 -13.07 -10.10 -11.29
N ASP A 14 -12.13 -9.16 -11.18
CA ASP A 14 -11.05 -9.00 -12.16
C ASP A 14 -9.90 -9.95 -11.81
N SER A 15 -10.01 -11.16 -12.35
CA SER A 15 -8.89 -12.08 -12.54
C SER A 15 -7.91 -11.47 -13.55
N VAL A 16 -6.78 -10.95 -13.07
CA VAL A 16 -5.68 -10.53 -13.94
C VAL A 16 -5.04 -11.77 -14.57
N SER A 17 -5.46 -12.07 -15.80
CA SER A 17 -4.73 -12.92 -16.74
C SER A 17 -3.99 -12.01 -17.71
N GLY A 18 -2.65 -12.02 -17.64
CA GLY A 18 -1.78 -11.22 -18.49
C GLY A 18 -0.41 -11.89 -18.59
N ALA A 19 -0.35 -12.96 -19.38
CA ALA A 19 0.89 -13.65 -19.73
C ALA A 19 1.60 -12.88 -20.86
N GLY A 20 2.63 -12.13 -20.50
CA GLY A 20 3.66 -11.62 -21.40
C GLY A 20 5.02 -11.71 -20.69
N PRO A 21 6.15 -11.85 -21.40
CA PRO A 21 7.47 -11.95 -20.78
C PRO A 21 7.88 -10.59 -20.21
N ILE A 22 7.45 -10.31 -18.98
CA ILE A 22 8.02 -9.27 -18.13
C ILE A 22 9.44 -9.74 -17.81
N THR A 23 10.43 -9.19 -18.50
CA THR A 23 11.85 -9.25 -18.11
C THR A 23 11.91 -8.82 -16.65
N GLY A 24 12.10 -9.78 -15.75
CA GLY A 24 11.64 -9.73 -14.35
C GLY A 24 12.18 -8.55 -13.56
N LYS A 25 11.47 -7.43 -13.59
CA LYS A 25 11.59 -6.39 -12.57
C LYS A 25 10.77 -6.88 -11.38
N ARG A 26 11.41 -6.97 -10.22
CA ARG A 26 10.82 -7.41 -8.96
C ARG A 26 9.54 -6.60 -8.68
N GLN A 27 8.39 -7.22 -8.89
CA GLN A 27 7.10 -6.55 -8.80
C GLN A 27 6.61 -6.65 -7.36
N PHE A 28 6.60 -5.52 -6.66
CA PHE A 28 6.18 -5.47 -5.27
C PHE A 28 4.64 -5.36 -5.19
N ARG A 29 3.97 -6.50 -5.05
CA ARG A 29 2.51 -6.59 -5.06
C ARG A 29 1.92 -6.31 -3.68
N GLY A 30 0.92 -5.43 -3.64
CA GLY A 30 0.20 -5.10 -2.41
C GLY A 30 -1.04 -4.26 -2.67
N VAL A 31 -1.67 -3.81 -1.59
CA VAL A 31 -2.86 -2.97 -1.60
C VAL A 31 -2.54 -1.61 -0.99
N MET A 32 -3.01 -0.54 -1.65
CA MET A 32 -2.94 0.81 -1.10
C MET A 32 -4.29 1.18 -0.49
N PHE A 33 -4.28 1.75 0.70
CA PHE A 33 -5.48 2.17 1.40
C PHE A 33 -5.23 3.46 2.17
N LYS A 34 -6.32 4.19 2.49
CA LYS A 34 -6.25 5.39 3.33
C LYS A 34 -6.42 5.01 4.78
N TYR A 35 -5.60 5.59 5.65
CA TYR A 35 -5.71 5.44 7.11
C TYR A 35 -6.26 6.70 7.79
N GLY A 36 -6.40 7.81 7.06
CA GLY A 36 -6.94 9.06 7.60
C GLY A 36 -7.59 9.97 6.55
N PRO A 37 -8.16 11.12 6.97
CA PRO A 37 -8.91 12.01 6.10
C PRO A 37 -8.06 12.75 5.06
N LYS A 38 -6.76 12.98 5.33
CA LYS A 38 -5.89 13.71 4.42
C LYS A 38 -5.48 12.84 3.23
N ALA A 39 -5.28 13.45 2.07
CA ALA A 39 -4.86 12.73 0.86
C ALA A 39 -3.53 11.99 1.03
N ILE A 40 -2.60 12.51 1.85
CA ILE A 40 -1.28 11.92 2.12
C ILE A 40 -1.33 10.77 3.14
N GLN A 41 -2.43 10.62 3.88
CA GLN A 41 -2.59 9.56 4.88
C GLN A 41 -2.96 8.23 4.21
N VAL A 42 -2.02 7.74 3.41
CA VAL A 42 -2.10 6.48 2.68
C VAL A 42 -1.05 5.51 3.19
N ALA A 43 -1.40 4.24 3.17
CA ALA A 43 -0.52 3.14 3.53
C ALA A 43 -0.53 2.08 2.42
N PHE A 44 0.58 1.38 2.30
CA PHE A 44 0.77 0.28 1.37
C PHE A 44 1.01 -1.00 2.18
N LYS A 45 0.16 -2.02 1.96
CA LYS A 45 0.22 -3.30 2.67
C LYS A 45 0.53 -4.45 1.71
N THR A 46 1.39 -5.36 2.15
CA THR A 46 1.62 -6.66 1.50
C THR A 46 1.21 -7.82 2.43
N GLY A 47 0.75 -8.92 1.83
CA GLY A 47 0.14 -10.04 2.54
C GLY A 47 -1.25 -9.72 3.09
N ASP A 48 -1.98 -10.73 3.56
CA ASP A 48 -3.28 -10.56 4.22
C ASP A 48 -3.40 -11.43 5.46
N TYR A 49 -2.61 -11.08 6.48
CA TYR A 49 -2.54 -11.81 7.73
C TYR A 49 -3.04 -10.97 8.90
N LYS A 50 -3.35 -11.67 10.00
CA LYS A 50 -3.78 -11.02 11.25
C LYS A 50 -2.65 -10.24 11.91
N GLN A 51 -1.43 -10.77 11.89
CA GLN A 51 -0.26 -10.10 12.43
C GLN A 51 0.29 -9.12 11.39
N GLN A 52 0.68 -7.93 11.84
CA GLN A 52 1.16 -6.86 10.96
C GLN A 52 2.47 -6.29 11.52
N ALA A 53 3.45 -6.12 10.65
CA ALA A 53 4.68 -5.40 10.91
C ALA A 53 4.60 -4.04 10.21
N ILE A 54 4.74 -2.97 11.00
CA ILE A 54 4.67 -1.61 10.49
C ILE A 54 6.09 -1.09 10.26
N PHE A 55 6.39 -0.76 9.02
CA PHE A 55 7.62 -0.10 8.64
C PHE A 55 7.43 1.41 8.60
N ILE A 56 8.21 2.10 9.42
CA ILE A 56 8.32 3.56 9.43
C ILE A 56 9.71 3.90 8.90
N GLY A 57 9.75 4.54 7.74
CA GLY A 57 10.99 5.05 7.15
C GLY A 57 11.52 6.27 7.90
N GLY A 58 12.63 6.80 7.41
CA GLY A 58 13.15 8.08 7.86
C GLY A 58 12.25 9.27 7.47
N LEU A 59 12.66 10.46 7.92
CA LEU A 59 12.10 11.70 7.39
C LEU A 59 12.42 11.78 5.89
N THR A 60 11.50 12.29 5.09
CA THR A 60 11.58 12.29 3.61
C THR A 60 11.50 10.91 2.93
N ASP A 61 11.37 9.82 3.68
CA ASP A 61 11.21 8.50 3.08
C ASP A 61 9.75 8.22 2.71
N GLY A 62 9.58 7.68 1.50
CA GLY A 62 8.30 7.19 0.99
C GLY A 62 8.16 5.67 1.04
N PHE A 63 7.30 5.13 0.18
CA PHE A 63 7.22 3.68 -0.02
C PHE A 63 8.49 3.16 -0.67
N LEU A 64 8.91 1.96 -0.26
CA LEU A 64 10.06 1.25 -0.82
C LEU A 64 11.38 2.05 -0.71
N ALA A 65 11.53 2.81 0.37
CA ALA A 65 12.70 3.66 0.60
C ALA A 65 14.02 2.89 0.73
N THR A 66 13.98 1.60 1.12
CA THR A 66 15.17 0.78 1.31
C THR A 66 15.12 -0.51 0.49
N ASP A 67 16.27 -0.93 -0.01
CA ASP A 67 16.40 -2.15 -0.83
C ASP A 67 16.04 -3.44 -0.06
N TYR A 68 16.11 -3.41 1.28
CA TYR A 68 15.80 -4.57 2.11
C TYR A 68 14.30 -4.75 2.37
N LEU A 69 13.44 -3.80 1.99
CA LEU A 69 11.99 -3.94 2.20
C LEU A 69 11.42 -5.12 1.43
N GLU A 70 11.98 -5.41 0.26
CA GLU A 70 11.55 -6.53 -0.53
C GLU A 70 11.88 -7.89 0.12
N PRO A 71 13.16 -8.20 0.43
CA PRO A 71 13.46 -9.43 1.15
C PRO A 71 12.81 -9.49 2.53
N LEU A 72 12.55 -8.35 3.19
CA LEU A 72 11.80 -8.29 4.44
C LEU A 72 10.34 -8.74 4.25
N ALA A 73 9.64 -8.26 3.23
CA ALA A 73 8.27 -8.70 2.96
C ALA A 73 8.19 -10.19 2.65
N ILE A 74 9.16 -10.73 1.90
CA ILE A 74 9.25 -12.16 1.63
C ILE A 74 9.48 -12.95 2.93
N ALA A 75 10.32 -12.44 3.84
CA ALA A 75 10.54 -13.07 5.13
C ALA A 75 9.29 -13.03 6.02
N LEU A 76 8.59 -11.90 6.07
CA LEU A 76 7.37 -11.73 6.85
C LEU A 76 6.19 -12.57 6.33
N ASP A 77 6.08 -12.74 5.01
CA ASP A 77 5.07 -13.61 4.41
C ASP A 77 5.21 -15.07 4.87
N LYS A 78 6.45 -15.57 5.00
CA LYS A 78 6.73 -16.91 5.54
C LYS A 78 6.31 -17.05 7.00
N GLU A 79 6.43 -15.96 7.77
CA GLU A 79 6.02 -15.88 9.18
C GLU A 79 4.52 -15.55 9.36
N LYS A 80 3.73 -15.50 8.26
CA LYS A 80 2.31 -15.10 8.27
C LYS A 80 2.09 -13.72 8.90
N CYS A 81 2.98 -12.79 8.58
CA CYS A 81 2.93 -11.40 9.01
C CYS A 81 2.83 -10.48 7.80
N SER A 82 1.86 -9.56 7.81
CA SER A 82 1.69 -8.55 6.76
C SER A 82 2.64 -7.38 6.98
N LEU A 83 3.34 -6.93 5.94
CA LEU A 83 4.14 -5.71 6.01
C LEU A 83 3.28 -4.51 5.62
N VAL A 84 3.27 -3.47 6.44
CA VAL A 84 2.56 -2.20 6.18
C VAL A 84 3.55 -1.06 6.20
N GLN A 85 3.57 -0.28 5.13
CA GLN A 85 4.37 0.94 5.01
C GLN A 85 3.41 2.14 5.04
N PHE A 86 3.78 3.20 5.75
CA PHE A 86 2.98 4.42 5.86
C PHE A 86 3.64 5.56 5.11
N LEU A 87 2.82 6.39 4.45
CA LEU A 87 3.23 7.76 4.14
C LEU A 87 2.79 8.68 5.27
N LEU A 88 3.74 9.47 5.73
CA LEU A 88 3.56 10.48 6.77
C LEU A 88 3.71 11.86 6.16
N SER A 89 3.29 12.91 6.87
CA SER A 89 3.45 14.28 6.35
C SER A 89 4.93 14.65 6.18
N SER A 90 5.79 14.22 7.12
CA SER A 90 7.22 14.44 7.09
C SER A 90 7.95 13.61 6.03
N SER A 91 7.31 12.57 5.47
CA SER A 91 7.80 11.90 4.26
C SER A 91 7.87 12.86 3.07
N TYR A 92 7.13 13.96 3.09
CA TYR A 92 7.16 14.97 2.03
C TYR A 92 7.75 16.31 2.47
N SER A 93 7.41 16.79 3.67
CA SER A 93 7.81 18.12 4.14
C SER A 93 9.21 18.17 4.77
N GLY A 94 9.85 17.02 5.01
CA GLY A 94 11.18 16.92 5.62
C GLY A 94 11.24 17.46 7.06
N TYR A 95 12.44 17.83 7.50
CA TYR A 95 12.71 18.30 8.86
C TYR A 95 12.43 19.82 9.02
N GLY A 96 12.20 20.25 10.27
CA GLY A 96 12.15 21.68 10.63
C GLY A 96 10.83 22.41 10.39
N THR A 97 9.80 21.74 9.86
CA THR A 97 8.49 22.35 9.55
C THR A 97 7.34 21.86 10.42
N SER A 98 7.53 20.78 11.19
CA SER A 98 6.46 20.15 11.98
C SER A 98 6.99 19.34 13.17
N SER A 99 6.08 18.91 14.04
CA SER A 99 6.36 18.04 15.18
C SER A 99 5.93 16.59 14.92
N LEU A 100 6.54 15.61 15.61
CA LEU A 100 6.12 14.20 15.56
C LEU A 100 4.63 14.02 15.83
N ARG A 101 4.04 14.88 16.68
CA ARG A 101 2.61 14.85 16.99
C ARG A 101 1.74 15.21 15.78
N GLN A 102 2.20 16.14 14.95
CA GLN A 102 1.46 16.61 13.78
C GLN A 102 1.53 15.63 12.60
N ASP A 103 2.48 14.70 12.65
CA ASP A 103 2.80 13.85 11.51
C ASP A 103 1.77 12.75 11.25
N ALA A 104 1.12 12.29 12.31
CA ALA A 104 0.07 11.28 12.27
C ALA A 104 -1.36 11.85 12.37
N THR A 105 -1.53 13.17 12.59
CA THR A 105 -2.82 13.86 12.74
C THR A 105 -3.24 14.53 11.44
#